data_AF-A0A6J6BDE8-F1
#
_entry.id   AF-A0A6J6BDE8-F1
#
_cell.length_a   1.000
_cell.length_b   1.000
_cell.length_c   1.000
_cell.angle_alpha   90.00
_cell.angle_beta   90.00
_cell.angle_gamma   90.00
#
_symmetry.space_group_name_H-M   'P 1'
#
loop_
_entity.id
_entity.type
_entity.pdbx_description
1 polymer ?
#
loop_
_entity_poly.entity_id
_entity_poly.type
_entity_poly.pdbx_seq_one_letter_code
_entity_poly.pdbx_strand_id
1 'polypeptide(L)'
;MKQGWSEIIPIWVVVAIATVGITFLDRQVALVWAGAILAGSLAVVSLIHLFKEDVDGFVRKLIYVAGGSFLMLSTASLYLLLT
;
A
#
# COMPACT_ATOMS: atom_id res chain seq x y z
N MET A 1 3.91 1.15 23.07
CA MET A 1 3.06 0.17 22.33
C MET A 1 2.08 0.78 21.30
N LYS A 2 1.98 2.11 21.11
CA LYS A 2 0.99 2.72 20.17
C LYS A 2 1.58 3.48 18.97
N GLN A 3 2.89 3.71 18.92
CA GLN A 3 3.50 4.66 17.98
C GLN A 3 3.57 4.13 16.54
N GLY A 4 3.87 2.85 16.33
CA GLY A 4 4.05 2.29 14.98
C GLY A 4 2.77 2.17 14.13
N TRP A 5 1.60 1.96 14.76
CA TRP A 5 0.32 1.83 14.03
C TRP A 5 -0.18 3.17 13.47
N SER A 6 0.21 4.29 14.09
CA SER A 6 -0.17 5.63 13.62
C SER A 6 0.38 5.97 12.24
N GLU A 7 1.45 5.30 11.80
CA GLU A 7 2.07 5.48 10.48
C GLU A 7 1.49 4.54 9.43
N ILE A 8 1.09 3.33 9.83
CA ILE A 8 0.60 2.28 8.91
C ILE A 8 -0.82 2.59 8.44
N ILE A 9 -1.70 2.97 9.37
CA ILE A 9 -3.12 3.24 9.10
C ILE A 9 -3.32 4.30 7.99
N PRO A 10 -2.66 5.49 8.02
CA PRO A 10 -2.85 6.47 6.96
C PRO A 10 -2.36 5.96 5.59
N ILE A 11 -1.28 5.17 5.55
CA ILE A 11 -0.80 4.56 4.29
C ILE A 11 -1.85 3.60 3.73
N TRP A 12 -2.45 2.76 4.58
CA TRP A 12 -3.55 1.89 4.17
C TRP A 12 -4.77 2.67 3.67
N VAL A 13 -5.14 3.78 4.31
CA VAL A 13 -6.26 4.62 3.85
C VAL A 13 -5.98 5.16 2.46
N VAL A 14 -4.77 5.68 2.22
CA VAL A 14 -4.36 6.19 0.90
C VAL A 14 -4.38 5.08 -0.15
N VAL A 15 -3.84 3.89 0.19
CA VAL A 15 -3.85 2.73 -0.71
C VAL A 15 -5.27 2.27 -1.01
N ALA A 16 -6.18 2.25 -0.02
CA ALA A 16 -7.57 1.87 -0.23
C ALA A 16 -8.29 2.86 -1.16
N ILE A 17 -8.10 4.17 -0.96
CA ILE A 17 -8.66 5.22 -1.84
C ILE A 17 -8.11 5.07 -3.26
N ALA A 18 -6.80 4.87 -3.40
CA ALA A 18 -6.17 4.67 -4.70
C ALA A 18 -6.68 3.40 -5.39
N THR A 19 -6.85 2.31 -4.62
CA THR A 19 -7.41 1.04 -5.09
C THR A 19 -8.83 1.24 -5.64
N VAL A 20 -9.69 1.97 -4.94
CA VAL A 20 -11.04 2.28 -5.43
C VAL A 20 -10.96 3.15 -6.68
N GLY A 21 -10.09 4.17 -6.70
CA GLY A 21 -9.90 5.03 -7.86
C GLY A 21 -9.54 4.27 -9.14
N ILE A 22 -8.62 3.30 -9.05
CA ILE A 22 -8.18 2.53 -10.21
C ILE A 22 -9.25 1.58 -10.75
N THR A 23 -10.27 1.20 -9.97
CA THR A 23 -11.36 0.33 -10.47
C THR A 23 -12.25 1.00 -11.53
N PHE A 24 -12.18 2.33 -11.64
CA PHE A 24 -12.89 3.10 -12.69
C PHE A 24 -12.07 3.30 -13.97
N LEU A 25 -10.80 2.89 -13.99
CA LEU A 25 -9.96 2.95 -15.19
C LEU A 25 -10.11 1.69 -16.03
N ASP A 26 -9.65 1.78 -17.29
CA ASP A 26 -9.50 0.62 -18.16
C ASP A 26 -8.70 -0.49 -17.48
N ARG A 27 -9.16 -1.73 -17.65
CA ARG A 27 -8.63 -2.92 -16.97
C ARG A 27 -7.11 -3.05 -17.07
N GLN A 28 -6.56 -2.84 -18.26
CA GLN A 28 -5.12 -2.94 -18.50
C GLN A 28 -4.33 -1.85 -17.76
N VAL A 29 -4.89 -0.63 -17.72
CA VAL A 29 -4.30 0.51 -17.03
C VAL A 29 -4.40 0.30 -15.51
N ALA A 30 -5.55 -0.14 -15.02
CA ALA A 30 -5.80 -0.42 -13.61
C ALA A 30 -4.81 -1.43 -13.02
N LEU A 31 -4.50 -2.53 -13.73
CA LEU A 31 -3.53 -3.53 -13.28
C LEU A 31 -2.10 -2.97 -13.19
N VAL A 32 -1.70 -2.11 -14.13
CA VAL A 32 -0.39 -1.44 -14.10
C VAL A 32 -0.31 -0.50 -12.89
N TRP A 33 -1.36 0.29 -12.65
CA TRP A 33 -1.44 1.18 -11.49
C TRP A 33 -1.49 0.43 -10.17
N ALA A 34 -2.12 -0.75 -10.12
CA ALA A 34 -2.11 -1.57 -8.91
C ALA A 34 -0.67 -1.92 -8.48
N GLY A 35 0.18 -2.33 -9.43
CA GLY A 35 1.60 -2.56 -9.16
C GLY A 35 2.34 -1.29 -8.72
N ALA A 36 2.05 -0.15 -9.35
CA ALA A 36 2.64 1.14 -9.00
C ALA A 36 2.26 1.61 -7.59
N ILE A 37 1.00 1.43 -7.18
CA ILE A 37 0.51 1.77 -5.83
C ILE A 37 1.18 0.89 -4.78
N LEU A 38 1.31 -0.41 -5.05
CA LEU A 38 2.01 -1.33 -4.17
C LEU A 38 3.46 -0.89 -3.95
N ALA A 39 4.21 -0.67 -5.04
CA ALA A 39 5.60 -0.22 -4.98
C ALA A 39 5.74 1.14 -4.28
N GLY A 40 4.82 2.08 -4.58
CA GLY A 40 4.76 3.39 -3.95
C GLY A 40 4.55 3.31 -2.45
N SER A 41 3.66 2.44 -1.98
CA SER A 41 3.40 2.26 -0.54
C SER A 41 4.65 1.80 0.22
N LEU A 42 5.46 0.92 -0.39
CA LEU A 42 6.73 0.46 0.18
C LEU A 42 7.80 1.55 0.18
N ALA A 43 7.90 2.28 -0.94
CA ALA A 43 8.82 3.40 -1.07
C ALA A 43 8.55 4.49 -0.02
N VAL A 44 7.27 4.80 0.25
CA VAL A 44 6.88 5.77 1.28
C VAL A 44 7.31 5.32 2.68
N VAL A 45 7.13 4.04 3.03
CA VAL A 45 7.58 3.51 4.33
C VAL A 45 9.09 3.61 4.49
N SER A 46 9.84 3.28 3.43
CA SER A 46 11.30 3.40 3.40
C SER A 46 11.74 4.86 3.53
N LEU A 47 11.06 5.79 2.85
CA LEU A 47 11.34 7.22 2.93
C LEU A 47 11.05 7.78 4.33
N ILE A 48 9.94 7.39 4.96
CA ILE A 48 9.62 7.78 6.34
C ILE A 48 10.72 7.34 7.32
N HIS A 49 11.29 6.15 7.12
CA HIS A 49 12.37 5.66 7.99
C HIS A 49 13.73 6.28 7.68
N LEU A 50 13.96 6.75 6.45
CA LEU A 50 15.17 7.51 6.12
C LEU A 50 15.26 8.81 6.93
N PHE A 51 14.12 9.44 7.21
CA PHE A 51 14.03 10.69 7.97
C PHE A 51 13.78 10.49 9.48
N LYS A 52 13.60 9.26 9.95
CA LYS A 52 13.46 8.96 11.38
C LYS A 52 14.78 8.43 11.93
N GLU A 53 15.28 9.07 12.97
CA GLU A 53 16.48 8.62 13.70
C GLU A 53 16.28 7.27 14.42
N ASP A 54 15.03 6.84 14.61
CA ASP A 54 14.70 5.59 15.28
C ASP A 54 14.37 4.48 14.27
N VAL A 55 15.29 3.53 14.13
CA VAL A 55 15.22 2.40 13.18
C VAL A 55 14.34 1.27 13.72
N ASP A 56 13.86 1.39 14.96
CA ASP A 56 13.25 0.25 15.64
C ASP A 56 11.89 -0.12 15.03
N GLY A 57 11.76 -1.38 14.63
CA GLY A 57 10.55 -1.91 13.99
C GLY A 57 10.32 -1.52 12.53
N PHE A 58 11.32 -1.00 11.79
CA PHE A 58 11.20 -0.71 10.34
C PHE A 58 10.65 -1.89 9.53
N VAL A 59 11.32 -3.05 9.62
CA VAL A 59 10.96 -4.26 8.86
C VAL A 59 9.53 -4.69 9.19
N ARG A 60 9.13 -4.58 10.45
CA ARG A 60 7.78 -4.93 10.89
C ARG A 60 6.73 -4.01 10.26
N LYS A 61 6.97 -2.70 10.23
CA LYS A 61 6.06 -1.74 9.56
C LYS A 61 6.01 -1.99 8.06
N LEU A 62 7.15 -2.28 7.43
CA LEU A 62 7.24 -2.60 6.01
C LEU A 62 6.39 -3.84 5.68
N ILE A 63 6.51 -4.92 6.45
CA ILE A 63 5.74 -6.15 6.25
C ILE A 63 4.23 -5.91 6.43
N TYR A 64 3.81 -5.13 7.44
CA TYR A 64 2.39 -4.83 7.62
C TYR A 64 1.80 -3.97 6.50
N VAL A 65 2.54 -2.95 6.04
CA VAL A 65 2.11 -2.13 4.90
C VAL A 65 2.09 -2.98 3.63
N ALA A 66 3.15 -3.74 3.35
CA ALA A 66 3.25 -4.63 2.20
C ALA A 66 2.07 -5.61 2.16
N GLY A 67 1.84 -6.34 3.26
CA GLY A 67 0.81 -7.35 3.34
C GLY A 67 -0.60 -6.78 3.19
N GLY A 68 -0.91 -5.68 3.86
CA GLY A 68 -2.22 -5.04 3.75
C GLY A 68 -2.49 -4.46 2.37
N SER A 69 -1.55 -3.69 1.82
CA SER A 69 -1.64 -3.14 0.48
C SER A 69 -1.76 -4.24 -0.58
N PHE A 70 -0.98 -5.31 -0.44
CA PHE A 70 -1.03 -6.47 -1.33
C PHE A 70 -2.40 -7.12 -1.31
N LEU A 71 -2.97 -7.41 -0.14
CA LEU A 71 -4.30 -8.00 -0.04
C LEU A 71 -5.37 -7.12 -0.71
N MET A 72 -5.38 -5.81 -0.43
CA MET A 72 -6.34 -4.88 -1.04
C MET A 72 -6.24 -4.86 -2.57
N LEU A 73 -5.02 -4.70 -3.09
CA LEU A 73 -4.77 -4.59 -4.52
C LEU A 73 -4.95 -5.92 -5.25
N SER A 74 -4.59 -7.05 -4.64
CA SER A 74 -4.83 -8.38 -5.19
C SER A 74 -6.32 -8.68 -5.26
N THR A 75 -7.11 -8.35 -4.24
CA THR A 75 -8.57 -8.51 -4.29
C THR A 75 -9.18 -7.64 -5.38
N ALA A 76 -8.77 -6.38 -5.51
CA ALA A 76 -9.25 -5.50 -6.58
C ALA A 76 -8.83 -5.98 -7.97
N SER A 77 -7.59 -6.46 -8.12
CA SER A 77 -7.10 -7.03 -9.38
C SER A 77 -7.85 -8.30 -9.77
N LEU A 78 -8.14 -9.19 -8.80
CA LEU A 78 -8.96 -10.37 -9.03
C LEU A 78 -10.38 -9.99 -9.47
N TYR A 79 -11.01 -9.03 -8.79
CA TYR A 79 -12.33 -8.52 -9.19
C TYR A 79 -12.31 -8.01 -10.62
N LEU A 80 -11.32 -7.17 -10.95
CA LEU A 80 -11.15 -6.64 -12.31
C LEU A 80 -10.86 -7.73 -13.32
N LEU A 81 -10.20 -8.84 -12.98
CA LEU A 81 -9.93 -9.96 -13.89
C LEU A 81 -11.15 -10.88 -14.11
N LEU A 82 -12.06 -10.97 -13.13
CA LEU A 82 -13.26 -11.79 -13.20
C LEU A 82 -14.46 -11.09 -13.87
N THR A 83 -14.50 -9.75 -13.85
CA THR A 83 -15.49 -8.91 -14.55
C THR A 83 -14.93 -8.40 -15.86
#